data_AF-A0A366HW08-F1
#
_entry.id   AF-A0A366HW08-F1
#
_cell.length_a   1.000
_cell.length_b   1.000
_cell.length_c   1.000
_cell.angle_alpha   90.00
_cell.angle_beta   90.00
_cell.angle_gamma   90.00
#
_symmetry.space_group_name_H-M   'P 1'
#
loop_
_entity.id
_entity.type
_entity.pdbx_description
1 polymer ?
#
loop_
_entity_poly.entity_id
_entity_poly.type
_entity_poly.pdbx_seq_one_letter_code
_entity_poly.pdbx_strand_id
1 'polypeptide(L)'
;MFNIMFTALLCTVVLAFGAGVLGFVFFDRLLRVCFLQHRSEWELCGRPIGFFWVPRDVKVERAGMARTTVFANWLFRVPAWLREDGEALLAYNKFRRINALSSLLAVVVIAELIALVVLVFFGVKE
;
A
#
# COMPACT_ATOMS: atom_id res chain seq x y z
N MET A 1 17.23 -11.74 25.79
CA MET A 1 17.16 -11.83 24.31
C MET A 1 15.72 -11.81 23.81
N PHE A 2 14.84 -12.69 24.32
CA PHE A 2 13.42 -12.76 23.95
C PHE A 2 12.69 -11.40 23.99
N ASN A 3 12.75 -10.66 25.11
CA ASN A 3 12.07 -9.36 25.26
C ASN A 3 12.50 -8.31 24.21
N ILE A 4 13.79 -8.32 23.83
CA ILE A 4 14.33 -7.38 22.83
C ILE A 4 13.76 -7.71 21.45
N MET A 5 13.76 -9.00 21.06
CA MET A 5 13.20 -9.44 19.78
C MET A 5 11.70 -9.18 19.69
N PHE A 6 10.97 -9.43 20.78
CA PHE A 6 9.53 -9.16 20.83
C PHE A 6 9.23 -7.66 20.68
N THR A 7 10.01 -6.81 21.36
CA THR A 7 9.86 -5.35 21.24
C THR A 7 10.17 -4.86 19.82
N ALA A 8 11.23 -5.40 19.19
CA ALA A 8 11.58 -5.09 17.81
C ALA A 8 10.43 -5.45 16.86
N LEU A 9 9.88 -6.67 16.98
CA LEU A 9 8.72 -7.13 16.21
C LEU A 9 7.50 -6.21 16.37
N LEU A 10 7.19 -5.77 17.59
CA LEU A 10 6.07 -4.85 17.80
C LEU A 10 6.31 -3.51 17.09
N CYS A 11 7.52 -2.96 17.18
CA CYS A 11 7.89 -1.72 16.51
C CYS A 11 7.80 -1.85 14.98
N THR A 12 8.33 -2.93 14.40
CA THR A 12 8.29 -3.16 12.95
C THR A 12 6.87 -3.35 12.44
N VAL A 13 6.01 -4.05 13.18
CA VAL A 13 4.57 -4.20 12.86
C VAL A 13 3.87 -2.84 12.83
N VAL A 14 4.10 -2.00 13.84
CA VAL A 14 3.50 -0.64 13.89
C VAL A 14 3.97 0.20 12.71
N LEU A 15 5.27 0.16 12.39
CA LEU A 15 5.84 0.88 11.25
C LEU A 15 5.30 0.35 9.91
N ALA A 16 5.21 -0.97 9.74
CA ALA A 16 4.68 -1.61 8.54
C ALA A 16 3.22 -1.21 8.31
N PHE A 17 2.41 -1.27 9.37
CA PHE A 17 1.01 -0.86 9.32
C PHE A 17 0.86 0.62 8.98
N GLY A 18 1.62 1.50 9.66
CA GLY A 18 1.61 2.94 9.38
C GLY A 18 2.01 3.27 7.94
N ALA A 19 3.06 2.62 7.43
CA ALA A 19 3.48 2.75 6.03
C ALA A 19 2.38 2.27 5.06
N GLY A 20 1.71 1.15 5.34
CA GLY A 20 0.60 0.64 4.55
C GLY A 20 -0.58 1.62 4.48
N VAL A 21 -1.00 2.16 5.63
CA VAL A 21 -2.07 3.18 5.71
C VAL A 21 -1.70 4.44 4.91
N LEU A 22 -0.46 4.93 5.04
CA LEU A 22 0.02 6.04 4.23
C LEU A 22 0.01 5.71 2.74
N GLY A 23 0.35 4.48 2.36
CA GLY A 23 0.25 3.98 0.98
C GLY A 23 -1.16 4.11 0.42
N PHE A 24 -2.18 3.75 1.21
CA PHE A 24 -3.59 3.93 0.84
C PHE A 24 -3.99 5.41 0.71
N VAL A 25 -3.51 6.28 1.60
CA VAL A 25 -3.75 7.73 1.51
C VAL A 25 -3.16 8.32 0.22
N PHE A 26 -1.93 7.94 -0.14
CA PHE A 26 -1.32 8.42 -1.39
C PHE A 26 -2.02 7.86 -2.63
N PHE A 27 -2.46 6.61 -2.59
CA PHE A 27 -3.29 6.04 -3.64
C PHE A 27 -4.59 6.81 -3.83
N ASP A 28 -5.32 7.09 -2.74
CA ASP A 28 -6.58 7.84 -2.80
C ASP A 28 -6.40 9.25 -3.36
N ARG A 29 -5.28 9.92 -3.02
CA ARG A 29 -4.94 11.23 -3.59
C ARG A 29 -4.71 11.15 -5.09
N LEU A 30 -3.92 10.19 -5.56
CA LEU A 30 -3.70 9.96 -7.00
C LEU A 30 -4.99 9.63 -7.73
N LEU A 31 -5.84 8.83 -7.09
CA LEU A 31 -7.10 8.42 -7.65
C LEU A 31 -8.06 9.60 -7.79
N ARG A 32 -8.07 10.53 -6.82
CA ARG A 32 -8.82 11.79 -6.93
C ARG A 32 -8.32 12.67 -8.06
N VAL A 33 -7.00 12.79 -8.25
CA VAL A 33 -6.44 13.54 -9.39
C VAL A 33 -6.88 12.91 -10.71
N CYS A 34 -6.73 11.58 -10.84
CA CYS A 34 -7.19 10.84 -12.02
C CYS A 34 -8.69 11.04 -12.28
N PHE A 35 -9.53 10.97 -11.25
CA PHE A 35 -10.97 11.21 -11.38
C PHE A 35 -11.33 12.63 -11.83
N LEU A 36 -10.66 13.64 -11.27
CA LEU A 36 -10.97 15.05 -11.52
C LEU A 36 -10.41 15.54 -12.87
N GLN A 37 -9.20 15.10 -13.23
CA GLN A 37 -8.46 15.65 -14.38
C GLN A 37 -8.39 14.68 -15.56
N HIS A 38 -8.41 13.37 -15.30
CA HIS A 38 -8.26 12.32 -16.33
C HIS A 38 -9.46 11.36 -16.30
N ARG A 39 -10.67 11.94 -16.40
CA ARG A 39 -11.93 11.19 -16.23
C ARG A 39 -12.03 9.97 -17.16
N SER A 40 -11.61 10.09 -18.41
CA SER A 40 -11.58 8.98 -19.38
C SER A 40 -10.72 7.81 -18.90
N GLU A 41 -9.52 8.08 -18.39
CA GLU A 41 -8.60 7.08 -17.83
C GLU A 41 -9.19 6.39 -16.61
N TRP A 42 -9.83 7.15 -15.72
CA TRP A 42 -10.51 6.61 -14.55
C TRP A 42 -11.67 5.67 -14.95
N GLU A 43 -12.42 6.02 -15.99
CA GLU A 43 -13.50 5.17 -16.51
C GLU A 43 -12.95 3.91 -17.19
N LEU A 44 -11.88 4.01 -17.97
CA LEU A 44 -11.17 2.87 -18.56
C LEU A 44 -10.64 1.90 -17.50
N CYS A 45 -10.26 2.41 -16.33
CA CYS A 45 -9.85 1.63 -15.17
C CYS A 45 -11.02 0.91 -14.45
N GLY A 46 -12.26 1.02 -14.95
CA GLY A 46 -13.42 0.37 -14.35
C GLY A 46 -14.03 1.15 -13.19
N ARG A 47 -13.83 2.48 -13.14
CA ARG A 47 -14.36 3.37 -12.10
C ARG A 47 -13.94 2.98 -10.67
N PRO A 48 -12.63 2.78 -10.42
CA PRO A 48 -12.11 2.41 -9.10
C PRO A 48 -12.49 3.43 -8.01
N ILE A 49 -12.77 2.92 -6.82
CA ILE A 49 -12.90 3.70 -5.58
C ILE A 49 -11.58 3.71 -4.80
N GLY A 50 -11.42 4.67 -3.91
CA GLY A 50 -10.32 4.68 -2.94
C GLY A 50 -10.55 3.73 -1.77
N PHE A 51 -9.60 3.69 -0.85
CA PHE A 51 -9.74 3.05 0.45
C PHE A 51 -10.51 3.93 1.44
N PHE A 52 -10.37 5.25 1.34
CA PHE A 52 -10.97 6.27 2.19
C PHE A 52 -11.80 7.29 1.41
N TRP A 53 -12.00 7.06 0.11
CA TRP A 53 -12.69 7.97 -0.78
C TRP A 53 -13.57 7.22 -1.78
N VAL A 54 -14.82 7.64 -1.89
CA VAL A 54 -15.81 7.08 -2.81
C VAL A 54 -16.46 8.23 -3.58
N PRO A 55 -16.45 8.23 -4.93
CA PRO A 55 -17.20 9.19 -5.72
C PRO A 55 -18.71 9.00 -5.55
N ARG A 56 -19.50 10.08 -5.59
CA ARG A 56 -20.95 10.05 -5.31
C ARG A 56 -21.74 9.12 -6.23
N ASP A 57 -21.30 8.95 -7.48
CA ASP A 57 -22.07 8.25 -8.53
C ASP A 57 -21.66 6.78 -8.74
N VAL A 58 -20.93 6.18 -7.79
CA VAL A 58 -20.32 4.84 -7.96
C VAL A 58 -20.90 3.82 -7.00
N LYS A 59 -21.38 2.70 -7.54
CA LYS A 59 -21.78 1.52 -6.75
C LYS A 59 -20.55 0.78 -6.24
N VAL A 60 -20.46 0.58 -4.91
CA VAL A 60 -19.26 0.12 -4.21
C VAL A 60 -18.79 -1.29 -4.61
N GLU A 61 -19.73 -2.22 -4.86
CA GLU A 61 -19.42 -3.65 -5.06
C GLU A 61 -18.47 -3.91 -6.24
N ARG A 62 -18.78 -3.37 -7.43
CA ARG A 62 -17.92 -3.54 -8.62
C ARG A 62 -16.67 -2.67 -8.57
N ALA A 63 -16.76 -1.52 -7.89
CA ALA A 63 -15.64 -0.59 -7.79
C ALA A 63 -14.52 -1.09 -6.87
N GLY A 64 -14.82 -1.98 -5.92
CA GLY A 64 -13.83 -2.62 -5.05
C GLY A 64 -12.84 -3.50 -5.80
N MET A 65 -13.31 -4.27 -6.80
CA MET A 65 -12.43 -5.08 -7.66
C MET A 65 -11.55 -4.20 -8.54
N ALA A 66 -12.15 -3.16 -9.15
CA ALA A 66 -11.40 -2.18 -9.95
C ALA A 66 -10.30 -1.51 -9.11
N ARG A 67 -10.58 -1.14 -7.86
CA ARG A 67 -9.57 -0.60 -6.92
C ARG A 67 -8.38 -1.54 -6.77
N THR A 68 -8.61 -2.83 -6.45
CA THR A 68 -7.52 -3.78 -6.23
C THR A 68 -6.67 -3.95 -7.48
N THR A 69 -7.30 -4.07 -8.66
CA THR A 69 -6.59 -4.17 -9.94
C THR A 69 -5.78 -2.92 -10.24
N VAL A 70 -6.35 -1.74 -10.05
CA VAL A 70 -5.69 -0.46 -10.31
C VAL A 70 -4.55 -0.21 -9.33
N PHE A 71 -4.75 -0.49 -8.04
CA PHE A 71 -3.71 -0.40 -7.02
C PHE A 71 -2.51 -1.28 -7.36
N ALA A 72 -2.76 -2.56 -7.68
CA ALA A 72 -1.70 -3.49 -8.10
C ALA A 72 -1.01 -3.02 -9.38
N ASN A 73 -1.78 -2.63 -10.41
CA ASN A 73 -1.21 -2.14 -11.66
C ASN A 73 -0.34 -0.90 -11.44
N TRP A 74 -0.77 0.06 -10.63
CA TRP A 74 0.00 1.28 -10.33
C TRP A 74 1.19 1.00 -9.42
N LEU A 75 1.21 -0.11 -8.68
CA LEU A 75 2.43 -0.54 -8.01
C LEU A 75 3.47 -0.99 -9.02
N PHE A 76 3.13 -1.68 -10.10
CA PHE A 76 4.15 -2.28 -10.98
C PHE A 76 4.38 -1.52 -12.29
N ARG A 77 3.43 -0.70 -12.71
CA ARG A 77 3.43 -0.03 -14.01
C ARG A 77 3.02 1.43 -13.83
N VAL A 78 3.79 2.34 -14.44
CA VAL A 78 3.46 3.77 -14.50
C VAL A 78 2.40 3.99 -15.59
N PRO A 79 1.20 4.51 -15.26
CA PRO A 79 0.23 4.97 -16.25
C PRO A 79 0.79 5.99 -17.25
N ALA A 80 0.26 5.98 -18.47
CA ALA A 80 0.67 6.93 -19.50
C ALA A 80 0.33 8.38 -19.12
N TRP A 81 -0.87 8.62 -18.60
CA TRP A 81 -1.37 9.95 -18.23
C TRP A 81 -0.52 10.67 -17.17
N LEU A 82 0.17 9.92 -16.30
CA LEU A 82 1.07 10.50 -15.30
C LEU A 82 2.28 11.21 -15.90
N ARG A 83 2.64 10.93 -17.16
CA ARG A 83 3.79 11.58 -17.81
C ARG A 83 3.51 13.02 -18.20
N GLU A 84 2.23 13.36 -18.35
CA GLU A 84 1.76 14.68 -18.80
C GLU A 84 1.51 15.62 -17.62
N ASP A 85 1.33 15.08 -16.41
CA ASP A 85 1.11 15.83 -15.17
C ASP A 85 2.24 15.62 -14.17
N GLY A 86 3.10 16.63 -14.03
CA GLY A 86 4.24 16.61 -13.11
C GLY A 86 3.84 16.52 -11.64
N GLU A 87 2.71 17.09 -11.23
CA GLU A 87 2.24 17.01 -9.84
C GLU A 87 1.75 15.59 -9.52
N ALA A 88 0.96 15.02 -10.43
CA ALA A 88 0.51 13.63 -10.29
C ALA A 88 1.70 12.66 -10.28
N LEU A 89 2.73 12.90 -11.10
CA LEU A 89 3.95 12.09 -11.09
C LEU A 89 4.68 12.14 -9.74
N LEU A 90 4.76 13.33 -9.12
CA LEU A 90 5.36 13.47 -7.78
C LEU A 90 4.56 12.71 -6.72
N ALA A 91 3.23 12.80 -6.76
CA ALA A 91 2.36 12.03 -5.87
C ALA A 91 2.51 10.51 -6.09
N TYR A 92 2.65 10.08 -7.35
CA TYR A 92 2.86 8.69 -7.73
C TYR A 92 4.20 8.14 -7.22
N ASN A 93 5.25 8.94 -7.31
CA ASN A 93 6.55 8.58 -6.75
C ASN A 93 6.50 8.41 -5.22
N LYS A 94 5.75 9.26 -4.50
CA LYS A 94 5.52 9.10 -3.06
C LYS A 94 4.74 7.82 -2.76
N PHE A 95 3.67 7.56 -3.49
CA PHE A 95 2.91 6.30 -3.42
C PHE A 95 3.82 5.07 -3.59
N ARG A 96 4.64 5.03 -4.64
CA ARG A 96 5.57 3.93 -4.93
C ARG A 96 6.60 3.73 -3.81
N ARG A 97 7.23 4.81 -3.32
CA ARG A 97 8.25 4.75 -2.27
C ARG A 97 7.67 4.23 -0.94
N ILE A 98 6.50 4.73 -0.54
CA ILE A 98 5.85 4.31 0.71
C ILE A 98 5.40 2.86 0.64
N ASN A 99 4.84 2.41 -0.49
CA ASN A 99 4.48 1.01 -0.65
C ASN A 99 5.70 0.09 -0.71
N ALA A 100 6.80 0.51 -1.34
CA ALA A 100 8.05 -0.24 -1.31
C ALA A 100 8.60 -0.39 0.13
N LEU A 101 8.56 0.69 0.92
CA LEU A 101 8.93 0.65 2.33
C LEU A 101 8.00 -0.27 3.13
N SER A 102 6.69 -0.18 2.92
CA SER A 102 5.71 -1.05 3.58
C SER A 102 5.96 -2.53 3.28
N SER A 103 6.24 -2.87 2.02
CA SER A 103 6.57 -4.25 1.61
C SER A 103 7.87 -4.74 2.24
N LEU A 104 8.90 -3.89 2.31
CA LEU A 104 10.16 -4.23 2.98
C LEU A 104 9.95 -4.51 4.47
N LEU A 105 9.20 -3.64 5.17
CA LEU A 105 8.87 -3.82 6.58
C LEU A 105 8.07 -5.11 6.81
N ALA A 106 7.14 -5.44 5.91
CA ALA A 106 6.40 -6.70 6.00
C ALA A 106 7.32 -7.94 5.89
N VAL A 107 8.33 -7.92 5.01
CA VAL A 107 9.34 -8.99 4.93
C VAL A 107 10.15 -9.08 6.23
N VAL A 108 10.53 -7.95 6.83
CA VAL A 108 11.23 -7.92 8.12
C VAL A 108 10.37 -8.53 9.23
N VAL A 109 9.08 -8.17 9.30
CA VAL A 109 8.12 -8.76 10.25
C VAL A 109 8.05 -10.28 10.11
N ILE A 110 7.99 -10.79 8.88
CA ILE A 110 7.98 -12.25 8.62
C ILE A 110 9.28 -12.89 9.13
N ALA A 111 10.43 -12.29 8.86
CA ALA A 111 11.72 -12.80 9.32
C ALA A 111 11.83 -12.81 10.86
N GLU A 112 11.37 -11.76 11.53
CA GLU A 112 11.31 -11.66 12.99
C GLU A 112 10.38 -12.71 13.60
N LEU A 113 9.21 -12.95 12.99
CA LEU A 113 8.29 -14.01 13.39
C LEU A 113 8.95 -15.39 13.28
N ILE A 114 9.63 -15.68 12.17
CA ILE A 114 10.35 -16.94 11.99
C ILE A 114 11.43 -17.10 13.06
N ALA A 115 12.22 -16.05 13.31
CA ALA A 115 13.28 -16.07 14.33
C ALA A 115 12.70 -16.29 15.74
N LEU A 116 11.56 -15.67 16.06
CA LEU A 116 10.87 -15.87 17.33
C LEU A 116 10.39 -17.31 17.48
N VAL A 117 9.79 -17.88 16.44
CA VAL A 117 9.35 -19.29 16.41
C VAL A 117 10.54 -20.22 16.64
N VAL A 118 11.63 -20.05 15.90
CA VAL A 118 12.83 -20.87 16.06
C VAL A 118 13.37 -20.79 17.50
N LEU A 119 13.41 -19.59 18.07
CA LEU A 119 13.89 -19.40 19.44
C LEU A 119 12.97 -20.05 20.49
N VAL A 120 11.66 -19.99 20.31
CA VAL A 120 10.70 -20.63 21.23
C VAL A 120 10.80 -22.15 21.18
N PHE A 121 10.94 -22.75 19.99
CA PHE A 121 10.96 -24.21 19.85
C PHE A 121 12.33 -24.86 20.09
N PHE A 122 13.43 -24.17 19.78
CA PHE A 122 14.78 -24.74 19.84
C PHE A 122 15.68 -24.05 20.87
N GLY A 123 15.31 -22.87 21.37
CA GLY A 123 16.16 -22.03 22.22
C GLY A 123 16.03 -22.26 23.72
N VAL A 124 15.12 -23.14 24.17
CA VAL A 124 14.96 -23.48 25.60
C VAL A 124 15.26 -24.97 25.79
N LYS A 125 16.54 -25.29 25.93
CA LYS A 125 16.99 -26.47 26.66
C LYS A 125 17.97 -25.97 27.71
N GLU A 126 17.45 -25.70 28.90
CA GLU A 126 18.28 -25.68 30.11
C GLU A 126 18.73 -27.12 30.43
#